data_AF-A0A968ZDH3-F1
#
_entry.id   AF-A0A968ZDH3-F1
#
_cell.length_a   1.000
_cell.length_b   1.000
_cell.length_c   1.000
_cell.angle_alpha   90.00
_cell.angle_beta   90.00
_cell.angle_gamma   90.00
#
_symmetry.space_group_name_H-M   'P 1'
#
loop_
_entity.id
_entity.type
_entity.pdbx_description
1 polymer ?
#
loop_
_entity_poly.entity_id
_entity_poly.type
_entity_poly.pdbx_seq_one_letter_code
_entity_poly.pdbx_strand_id
1 'polypeptide(L)'
;WQVSKTTRRIMLGDKLGMNRICEENGIATVPILVVAEDGNLEYRCDRPAGLERDLLLKPRQSKGSRGIEVIRYSDGKYLCENGATLDHDGLIALVARRSKDAPILVQPLIRNHPGLADLAEQALMRMRVITCLDQGGNPVLTHAVLSNLCKLETSWPTDIELGAAVDLESGALGMMTGDKADAWLDWSEDHPITHARVLGRIVPCWDDIRAIALAAHAAAGIAPWSGGTSRSARTAPCCSKATPIRTSISCSARTNARPVTARSAPCSMRAWSTWSAGWRPGRCAARWTTTEAVGRSWRLSLGVK
;
A
#
# COMPACT_ATOMS: atom_id res chain seq x y z
N TRP A 1 -21.27 -8.72 17.62
CA TRP A 1 -19.95 -8.34 18.18
C TRP A 1 -19.69 -6.87 17.94
N GLN A 2 -20.09 -6.01 18.88
CA GLN A 2 -19.65 -4.62 18.92
C GLN A 2 -18.37 -4.58 19.75
N VAL A 3 -17.26 -4.19 19.11
CA VAL A 3 -16.05 -3.79 19.83
C VAL A 3 -16.43 -2.62 20.74
N SER A 4 -15.97 -2.60 21.99
CA SER A 4 -16.24 -1.50 22.91
C SER A 4 -15.81 -0.16 22.27
N LYS A 5 -16.67 0.85 22.39
CA LYS A 5 -16.46 2.19 21.78
C LYS A 5 -15.35 3.00 22.46
N THR A 6 -14.65 2.44 23.44
CA THR A 6 -13.73 3.17 24.32
C THR A 6 -12.32 3.37 23.77
N THR A 7 -11.91 2.63 22.74
CA THR A 7 -10.64 2.91 22.04
C THR A 7 -10.91 3.86 20.88
N ARG A 8 -10.34 5.07 20.94
CA ARG A 8 -10.42 6.11 19.91
C ARG A 8 -9.93 5.52 18.57
N ARG A 9 -10.87 5.08 17.73
CA ARG A 9 -10.55 4.60 16.38
C ARG A 9 -10.07 5.79 15.57
N ILE A 10 -8.77 5.84 15.29
CA ILE A 10 -8.23 6.79 14.32
C ILE A 10 -8.76 6.39 12.95
N MET A 11 -9.35 7.35 12.26
CA MET A 11 -9.73 7.16 10.86
C MET A 11 -8.43 7.17 10.03
N LEU A 12 -7.91 6.00 9.68
CA LEU A 12 -6.68 5.85 8.89
C LEU A 12 -6.71 6.55 7.51
N GLY A 13 -7.89 7.00 7.07
CA GLY A 13 -8.07 7.83 5.88
C GLY A 13 -7.72 9.30 6.07
N ASP A 14 -7.56 9.77 7.31
CA ASP A 14 -7.10 11.12 7.62
C ASP A 14 -5.58 11.19 7.57
N LYS A 15 -5.05 11.72 6.47
CA LYS A 15 -3.61 11.84 6.24
C LYS A 15 -2.92 12.73 7.27
N LEU A 16 -3.57 13.79 7.75
CA LEU A 16 -3.00 14.69 8.75
C LEU A 16 -3.00 14.04 10.13
N GLY A 17 -4.09 13.35 10.49
CA GLY A 17 -4.17 12.57 11.72
C GLY A 17 -3.10 11.48 11.79
N MET A 18 -2.89 10.74 10.69
CA MET A 18 -1.83 9.72 10.61
C MET A 18 -0.43 10.32 10.70
N ASN A 19 -0.16 11.44 10.01
CA ASN A 19 1.14 12.11 10.09
C ASN A 19 1.43 12.58 11.53
N ARG A 20 0.45 13.12 12.24
CA ARG A 20 0.61 13.49 13.66
C ARG A 20 1.00 12.29 14.54
N ILE A 21 0.32 11.16 14.40
CA ILE A 21 0.65 9.93 15.15
C ILE A 21 2.08 9.50 14.85
N CYS A 22 2.48 9.53 13.58
CA CYS A 22 3.85 9.21 13.21
C CYS A 22 4.85 10.18 13.86
N GLU A 23 4.62 11.49 13.79
CA GLU A 23 5.47 12.51 14.40
C GLU A 23 5.62 12.33 15.92
N GLU A 24 4.51 12.12 16.63
CA GLU A 24 4.48 11.89 18.08
C GLU A 24 5.25 10.61 18.50
N ASN A 25 5.39 9.65 17.58
CA ASN A 25 6.11 8.39 17.81
C ASN A 25 7.48 8.35 17.13
N GLY A 26 7.99 9.48 16.61
CA GLY A 26 9.29 9.54 15.94
C GLY A 26 9.38 8.73 14.64
N ILE A 27 8.25 8.41 14.02
CA ILE A 27 8.18 7.63 12.78
C ILE A 27 8.36 8.59 11.60
N ALA A 28 9.41 8.35 10.81
CA ALA A 28 9.70 9.16 9.64
C ALA A 28 8.51 9.20 8.67
N THR A 29 8.12 10.41 8.29
CA THR A 29 7.13 10.66 7.23
C THR A 29 7.64 11.68 6.24
N VAL A 30 7.04 11.73 5.04
CA VAL A 30 7.24 12.87 4.15
C VAL A 30 6.71 14.12 4.87
N PRO A 31 7.54 15.16 5.08
CA PRO A 31 7.12 16.33 5.84
C PRO A 31 5.93 17.01 5.16
N ILE A 32 4.99 17.47 5.97
CA ILE A 32 3.94 18.38 5.52
C ILE A 32 4.51 19.79 5.67
N LEU A 33 4.59 20.54 4.57
CA LEU A 33 5.12 21.90 4.54
C LEU A 33 4.01 22.92 4.83
N VAL A 34 2.82 22.67 4.31
CA VAL A 34 1.63 23.52 4.52
C VAL A 34 0.40 22.65 4.71
N VAL A 35 -0.42 22.99 5.69
CA VAL A 35 -1.80 22.53 5.81
C VAL A 35 -2.69 23.71 5.45
N ALA A 36 -3.57 23.53 4.45
CA ALA A 36 -4.47 24.59 4.01
C ALA A 36 -5.94 24.16 4.14
N GLU A 37 -6.77 25.01 4.74
CA GLU A 37 -8.17 24.73 5.02
C GLU A 37 -8.97 26.06 5.01
N ASP A 38 -10.05 26.10 4.23
CA ASP A 38 -10.95 27.27 4.11
C ASP A 38 -10.23 28.58 3.75
N GLY A 39 -9.20 28.51 2.91
CA GLY A 39 -8.37 29.66 2.54
C GLY A 39 -7.28 30.04 3.52
N ASN A 40 -7.22 29.41 4.69
CA ASN A 40 -6.16 29.63 5.68
C ASN A 40 -5.01 28.65 5.45
N LEU A 41 -3.78 29.10 5.67
CA LEU A 41 -2.56 28.30 5.52
C LEU A 41 -1.79 28.25 6.84
N GLU A 42 -1.60 27.05 7.37
CA GLU A 42 -0.68 26.74 8.45
C GLU A 42 0.64 26.27 7.84
N TYR A 43 1.71 27.04 8.05
CA TYR A 43 3.05 26.69 7.59
C TYR A 43 3.78 25.85 8.65
N ARG A 44 4.43 24.79 8.20
CA ARG A 44 5.26 23.87 9.00
C ARG A 44 6.70 23.82 8.50
N CYS A 45 7.09 24.84 7.74
CA CYS A 45 8.43 25.03 7.22
C CYS A 45 8.80 26.52 7.27
N ASP A 46 10.10 26.81 7.17
CA ASP A 46 10.58 28.18 7.04
C ASP A 46 10.10 28.81 5.73
N ARG A 47 9.85 30.12 5.74
CA ARG A 47 9.38 30.86 4.57
C ARG A 47 10.40 31.89 4.10
N PRO A 48 10.57 32.08 2.77
CA PRO A 48 9.96 31.30 1.67
C PRO A 48 10.72 29.99 1.36
N ALA A 49 11.96 29.86 1.84
CA ALA A 49 12.92 28.80 1.45
C ALA A 49 12.42 27.35 1.64
N GLY A 50 11.51 27.10 2.58
CA GLY A 50 10.89 25.80 2.77
C GLY A 50 10.04 25.34 1.58
N LEU A 51 9.54 26.26 0.76
CA LEU A 51 8.69 25.98 -0.41
C LEU A 51 9.43 26.05 -1.75
N GLU A 52 10.65 26.55 -1.80
CA GLU A 52 11.47 26.69 -3.02
C GLU A 52 12.04 25.36 -3.50
N ARG A 53 11.14 24.47 -3.94
CA ARG A 53 11.42 23.11 -4.40
C ARG A 53 10.23 22.57 -5.18
N ASP A 54 10.38 21.42 -5.84
CA ASP A 54 9.24 20.71 -6.39
C ASP A 54 8.25 20.31 -5.28
N LEU A 55 6.97 20.60 -5.50
CA LEU A 55 5.90 20.38 -4.53
C LEU A 55 4.88 19.39 -5.06
N LEU A 56 4.24 18.70 -4.12
CA LEU A 56 3.07 17.87 -4.33
C LEU A 56 1.90 18.47 -3.53
N LEU A 57 0.86 18.90 -4.22
CA LEU A 57 -0.41 19.29 -3.62
C LEU A 57 -1.34 18.09 -3.63
N LYS A 58 -1.98 17.80 -2.50
CA LYS A 58 -2.98 16.72 -2.43
C LYS A 58 -4.10 17.04 -1.43
N PRO A 59 -5.34 16.61 -1.69
CA PRO A 59 -6.40 16.71 -0.70
C PRO A 59 -6.07 15.85 0.53
N ARG A 60 -6.39 16.38 1.72
CA ARG A 60 -6.26 15.67 3.00
C ARG A 60 -7.01 14.34 2.95
N GLN A 61 -8.24 14.37 2.45
CA GLN A 61 -9.07 13.18 2.26
C GLN A 61 -9.32 12.95 0.77
N SER A 62 -8.76 11.87 0.23
CA SER A 62 -8.95 11.46 -1.16
C SER A 62 -8.60 9.99 -1.31
N LYS A 63 -9.17 9.34 -2.33
CA LYS A 63 -8.81 7.99 -2.75
C LYS A 63 -8.00 8.08 -4.05
N GLY A 64 -6.90 7.32 -4.11
CA GLY A 64 -6.02 7.31 -5.27
C GLY A 64 -5.35 8.66 -5.53
N SER A 65 -5.10 8.96 -6.80
CA SER A 65 -4.41 10.18 -7.26
C SER A 65 -5.33 11.38 -7.54
N ARG A 66 -6.63 11.28 -7.20
CA ARG A 66 -7.59 12.35 -7.52
C ARG A 66 -7.26 13.64 -6.78
N GLY A 67 -7.19 14.74 -7.53
CA GLY A 67 -6.91 16.07 -7.01
C GLY A 67 -5.45 16.30 -6.62
N ILE A 68 -4.56 15.37 -6.96
CA ILE A 68 -3.12 15.58 -6.82
C ILE A 68 -2.64 16.48 -7.96
N GLU A 69 -1.73 17.39 -7.65
CA GLU A 69 -1.05 18.23 -8.63
C GLU A 69 0.43 18.30 -8.24
N VAL A 70 1.31 18.16 -9.24
CA VAL A 70 2.73 18.43 -9.12
C VAL A 70 3.01 19.87 -9.53
N ILE A 71 3.74 20.60 -8.69
CA ILE A 71 4.23 21.94 -9.00
C ILE A 71 5.75 21.87 -9.07
N ARG A 72 6.33 22.22 -10.22
CA ARG A 72 7.78 22.25 -10.41
C ARG A 72 8.34 23.59 -10.02
N TYR A 73 9.53 23.61 -9.43
CA TYR A 73 10.21 24.86 -9.09
C TYR A 73 11.49 25.03 -9.90
N SER A 74 11.62 26.16 -10.59
CA SER A 74 12.82 26.55 -11.32
C SER A 74 12.94 28.07 -11.30
N ASP A 75 14.16 28.58 -11.08
CA ASP A 75 14.49 30.00 -11.26
C ASP A 75 13.54 30.98 -10.52
N GLY A 76 13.17 30.64 -9.27
CA GLY A 76 12.28 31.48 -8.46
C GLY A 76 10.80 31.39 -8.83
N LYS A 77 10.42 30.48 -9.72
CA LYS A 77 9.06 30.33 -10.25
C LYS A 77 8.53 28.91 -10.06
N TYR A 78 7.21 28.83 -9.95
CA TYR A 78 6.45 27.59 -9.80
C TYR A 78 5.67 27.30 -11.09
N LEU A 79 5.94 26.17 -11.72
CA LEU A 79 5.27 25.71 -12.93
C LEU A 79 4.21 24.67 -12.57
N CYS A 80 2.95 24.99 -12.85
CA CYS A 80 1.81 24.08 -12.70
C CYS A 80 1.71 23.12 -13.91
N GLU A 81 0.99 22.00 -13.74
CA GLU A 81 0.77 21.00 -14.79
C GLU A 81 0.04 21.57 -16.02
N ASN A 82 -0.75 22.63 -15.85
CA ASN A 82 -1.43 23.32 -16.94
C ASN A 82 -0.55 24.33 -17.68
N GLY A 83 0.75 24.40 -17.36
CA GLY A 83 1.71 25.33 -17.95
C GLY A 83 1.71 26.74 -17.32
N ALA A 84 0.83 27.03 -16.36
CA ALA A 84 0.83 28.30 -15.67
C ALA A 84 2.09 28.45 -14.81
N THR A 85 2.69 29.65 -14.85
CA THR A 85 3.85 30.00 -14.04
C THR A 85 3.42 30.96 -12.93
N LEU A 86 3.77 30.65 -11.69
CA LEU A 86 3.45 31.43 -10.50
C LEU A 86 4.74 31.88 -9.82
N ASP A 87 4.69 33.03 -9.15
CA ASP A 87 5.65 33.36 -8.10
C ASP A 87 5.17 32.81 -6.75
N HIS A 88 5.86 33.18 -5.67
CA HIS A 88 5.50 32.74 -4.33
C HIS A 88 4.07 33.15 -3.95
N ASP A 89 3.69 34.41 -4.17
CA ASP A 89 2.35 34.91 -3.82
C ASP A 89 1.27 34.22 -4.65
N GLY A 90 1.53 33.97 -5.93
CA GLY A 90 0.66 33.20 -6.82
C GLY A 90 0.46 31.76 -6.34
N LEU A 91 1.52 31.09 -5.88
CA LEU A 91 1.42 29.76 -5.27
C LEU A 91 0.54 29.78 -4.01
N ILE A 92 0.77 30.75 -3.12
CA ILE A 92 -0.01 30.89 -1.88
C ILE A 92 -1.49 31.13 -2.19
N ALA A 93 -1.78 32.04 -3.13
CA ALA A 93 -3.15 32.31 -3.56
C ALA A 93 -3.82 31.08 -4.22
N LEU A 94 -3.06 30.28 -4.98
CA LEU A 94 -3.55 29.02 -5.54
C LEU A 94 -3.95 28.04 -4.44
N VAL A 95 -3.06 27.79 -3.47
CA VAL A 95 -3.29 26.86 -2.36
C VAL A 95 -4.48 27.32 -1.52
N ALA A 96 -4.55 28.61 -1.17
CA ALA A 96 -5.66 29.20 -0.42
C ALA A 96 -6.99 29.07 -1.17
N ARG A 97 -7.01 29.34 -2.48
CA ARG A 97 -8.24 29.24 -3.28
C ARG A 97 -8.75 27.81 -3.30
N ARG A 98 -7.87 26.83 -3.58
CA ARG A 98 -8.27 25.43 -3.69
C ARG A 98 -8.66 24.82 -2.33
N SER A 99 -8.08 25.31 -1.22
CA SER A 99 -8.41 24.80 0.10
C SER A 99 -9.85 25.12 0.56
N LYS A 100 -10.54 26.03 -0.15
CA LYS A 100 -11.98 26.31 0.05
C LYS A 100 -12.88 25.19 -0.47
N ASP A 101 -12.43 24.40 -1.45
CA ASP A 101 -13.21 23.28 -1.98
C ASP A 101 -13.00 22.01 -1.14
N ALA A 102 -11.76 21.78 -0.70
CA ALA A 102 -11.39 20.70 0.20
C ALA A 102 -10.05 21.01 0.89
N PRO A 103 -9.81 20.56 2.14
CA PRO A 103 -8.51 20.76 2.79
C PRO A 103 -7.35 20.14 2.01
N ILE A 104 -6.24 20.88 1.90
CA ILE A 104 -5.05 20.54 1.09
C ILE A 104 -3.83 20.38 1.97
N LEU A 105 -2.99 19.43 1.61
CA LEU A 105 -1.65 19.26 2.15
C LEU A 105 -0.64 19.56 1.04
N VAL A 106 0.36 20.39 1.36
CA VAL A 106 1.53 20.63 0.51
C VAL A 106 2.71 19.85 1.09
N GLN A 107 3.37 19.07 0.25
CA GLN A 107 4.55 18.29 0.62
C GLN A 107 5.65 18.47 -0.42
N PRO A 108 6.93 18.17 -0.11
CA PRO A 108 7.93 18.04 -1.14
C PRO A 108 7.55 16.94 -2.12
N LEU A 109 7.83 17.15 -3.40
CA LEU A 109 7.77 16.08 -4.37
C LEU A 109 8.96 15.14 -4.14
N ILE A 110 8.65 13.90 -3.78
CA ILE A 110 9.64 12.84 -3.58
C ILE A 110 9.85 12.04 -4.87
N ARG A 111 11.04 11.46 -5.01
CA ARG A 111 11.44 10.65 -6.17
C ARG A 111 11.76 9.23 -5.74
N ASN A 112 11.70 8.30 -6.69
CA ASN A 112 12.12 6.92 -6.45
C ASN A 112 13.59 6.89 -6.00
N HIS A 113 13.90 5.93 -5.13
CA HIS A 113 15.29 5.70 -4.72
C HIS A 113 16.13 5.30 -5.94
N PRO A 114 17.38 5.79 -6.10
CA PRO A 114 18.20 5.50 -7.29
C PRO A 114 18.32 4.01 -7.64
N GLY A 115 18.48 3.14 -6.64
CA GLY A 115 18.54 1.68 -6.85
C GLY A 115 17.25 1.00 -7.37
N LEU A 116 16.16 1.76 -7.47
CA LEU A 116 14.87 1.30 -8.00
C LEU A 116 14.35 2.24 -9.11
N ALA A 117 15.02 3.34 -9.41
CA ALA A 117 14.47 4.41 -10.25
C ALA A 117 14.30 4.00 -11.72
N ASP A 118 15.01 2.98 -12.19
CA ASP A 118 14.92 2.37 -13.53
C ASP A 118 13.69 1.46 -13.71
N LEU A 119 12.95 1.18 -12.64
CA LEU A 119 11.72 0.40 -12.71
C LEU A 119 10.48 1.26 -13.00
N ALA A 120 10.62 2.59 -13.07
CA ALA A 120 9.52 3.54 -13.30
C ALA A 120 10.05 4.78 -14.04
N GLU A 121 9.23 5.44 -14.86
CA GLU A 121 9.67 6.65 -15.60
C GLU A 121 9.31 7.92 -14.83
N GLN A 122 8.04 8.03 -14.45
CA GLN A 122 7.44 9.24 -13.88
C GLN A 122 6.84 8.97 -12.51
N ALA A 123 6.22 7.80 -12.33
CA ALA A 123 5.44 7.50 -11.15
C ALA A 123 6.32 7.10 -9.96
N LEU A 124 5.93 7.57 -8.79
CA LEU A 124 6.51 7.11 -7.54
C LEU A 124 6.02 5.68 -7.24
N MET A 125 6.95 4.72 -7.18
CA MET A 125 6.63 3.31 -6.98
C MET A 125 6.23 3.00 -5.55
N ARG A 126 5.08 2.36 -5.37
CA ARG A 126 4.51 2.10 -4.05
C ARG A 126 5.13 0.85 -3.42
N MET A 127 5.62 0.97 -2.19
CA MET A 127 5.88 -0.19 -1.34
C MET A 127 4.66 -0.48 -0.47
N ARG A 128 4.05 -1.65 -0.56
CA ARG A 128 2.95 -2.06 0.32
C ARG A 128 3.47 -3.11 1.29
N VAL A 129 3.47 -2.80 2.58
CA VAL A 129 3.77 -3.76 3.64
C VAL A 129 2.46 -4.09 4.38
N ILE A 130 2.27 -5.37 4.69
CA ILE A 130 1.10 -5.85 5.41
C ILE A 130 1.58 -6.41 6.73
N THR A 131 1.01 -5.88 7.80
CA THR A 131 1.33 -6.27 9.17
C THR A 131 0.10 -6.82 9.85
N CYS A 132 0.31 -7.82 10.70
CA CYS A 132 -0.71 -8.45 11.53
C CYS A 132 -0.21 -8.51 12.97
N LEU A 133 -1.12 -8.79 13.92
CA LEU A 133 -0.70 -9.16 15.26
C LEU A 133 -0.39 -10.67 15.30
N ASP A 134 0.70 -11.02 15.96
CA ASP A 134 1.00 -12.40 16.33
C ASP A 134 0.13 -12.87 17.52
N GLN A 135 0.40 -14.08 18.03
CA GLN A 135 -0.32 -14.61 19.20
C GLN A 135 -0.05 -13.84 20.50
N GLY A 136 1.08 -13.14 20.59
CA GLY A 136 1.44 -12.27 21.71
C GLY A 136 0.87 -10.86 21.60
N GLY A 137 0.16 -10.55 20.51
CA GLY A 137 -0.33 -9.20 20.26
C GLY A 137 0.76 -8.24 19.75
N ASN A 138 1.89 -8.75 19.28
CA ASN A 138 2.95 -7.94 18.68
C ASN A 138 2.73 -7.79 17.17
N PRO A 139 2.94 -6.60 16.60
CA PRO A 139 2.97 -6.45 15.15
C PRO A 139 4.07 -7.28 14.51
N VAL A 140 3.72 -7.99 13.44
CA VAL A 140 4.63 -8.76 12.59
C VAL A 140 4.35 -8.49 11.12
N LEU A 141 5.39 -8.48 10.29
CA LEU A 141 5.22 -8.44 8.83
C LEU A 141 4.69 -9.78 8.34
N THR A 142 3.76 -9.74 7.41
CA THR A 142 3.22 -10.96 6.77
C THR A 142 3.45 -10.95 5.27
N HIS A 143 3.43 -9.78 4.63
CA HIS A 143 3.60 -9.64 3.20
C HIS A 143 4.22 -8.28 2.87
N ALA A 144 4.96 -8.21 1.78
CA ALA A 144 5.41 -6.97 1.21
C ALA A 144 5.46 -7.07 -0.32
N VAL A 145 5.09 -5.97 -1.00
CA VAL A 145 5.01 -5.89 -2.45
C VAL A 145 5.48 -4.52 -2.90
N LEU A 146 6.48 -4.47 -3.78
CA LEU A 146 6.79 -3.28 -4.57
C LEU A 146 5.82 -3.24 -5.75
N SER A 147 5.24 -2.08 -6.05
CA SER A 147 4.28 -1.95 -7.15
C SER A 147 4.47 -0.69 -7.99
N ASN A 148 4.30 -0.88 -9.29
CA ASN A 148 4.18 0.17 -10.28
C ASN A 148 2.70 0.51 -10.50
N LEU A 149 2.38 1.79 -10.36
CA LEU A 149 1.06 2.30 -10.66
C LEU A 149 1.04 2.77 -12.12
N CYS A 150 1.00 1.84 -13.07
CA CYS A 150 1.17 2.13 -14.50
C CYS A 150 0.20 3.17 -15.05
N LYS A 151 -1.00 3.30 -14.49
CA LYS A 151 -1.92 4.41 -14.81
C LYS A 151 -1.38 5.82 -14.55
N LEU A 152 -0.31 5.95 -13.77
CA LEU A 152 0.41 7.21 -13.50
C LEU A 152 1.64 7.36 -14.38
N GLU A 153 1.97 6.35 -15.19
CA GLU A 153 3.01 6.37 -16.21
C GLU A 153 2.35 6.68 -17.55
N THR A 154 2.13 7.96 -17.83
CA THR A 154 1.32 8.39 -18.99
C THR A 154 1.89 8.00 -20.36
N SER A 155 3.19 7.69 -20.42
CA SER A 155 3.91 7.19 -21.60
C SER A 155 3.73 5.68 -21.83
N TRP A 156 3.27 4.93 -20.84
CA TRP A 156 3.22 3.47 -20.90
C TRP A 156 2.00 2.97 -21.67
N PRO A 157 2.10 1.84 -22.40
CA PRO A 157 1.02 1.33 -23.24
C PRO A 157 -0.06 0.56 -22.46
N THR A 158 -0.04 0.60 -21.12
CA THR A 158 -0.92 -0.22 -20.27
C THR A 158 -1.28 0.47 -18.96
N ASP A 159 -2.48 0.15 -18.46
CA ASP A 159 -2.98 0.57 -17.16
C ASP A 159 -2.90 -0.56 -16.10
N ILE A 160 -2.40 -1.75 -16.47
CA ILE A 160 -2.20 -2.89 -15.56
C ILE A 160 -1.19 -2.49 -14.47
N GLU A 161 -1.53 -2.57 -13.19
CA GLU A 161 -0.55 -2.34 -12.11
C GLU A 161 0.39 -3.55 -12.05
N LEU A 162 1.70 -3.30 -12.02
CA LEU A 162 2.70 -4.36 -11.89
C LEU A 162 3.15 -4.45 -10.44
N GLY A 163 3.54 -5.65 -10.00
CA GLY A 163 4.08 -5.82 -8.66
C GLY A 163 5.00 -7.02 -8.53
N ALA A 164 5.99 -6.88 -7.64
CA ALA A 164 6.90 -7.94 -7.24
C ALA A 164 6.83 -8.12 -5.73
N ALA A 165 6.69 -9.37 -5.28
CA ALA A 165 6.75 -9.70 -3.87
C ALA A 165 8.15 -9.40 -3.32
N VAL A 166 8.23 -8.97 -2.07
CA VAL A 166 9.49 -8.76 -1.36
C VAL A 166 9.67 -9.90 -0.38
N ASP A 167 10.80 -10.58 -0.44
CA ASP A 167 11.21 -11.52 0.59
C ASP A 167 11.42 -10.75 1.91
N LEU A 168 10.73 -11.19 2.97
CA LEU A 168 10.63 -10.39 4.20
C LEU A 168 11.94 -10.34 4.99
N GLU A 169 12.78 -11.36 4.84
CA GLU A 169 14.06 -11.48 5.54
C GLU A 169 15.16 -10.71 4.80
N SER A 170 15.35 -11.01 3.52
CA SER A 170 16.44 -10.45 2.71
C SER A 170 16.12 -9.11 2.05
N GLY A 171 14.83 -8.79 1.86
CA GLY A 171 14.41 -7.64 1.05
C GLY A 171 14.55 -7.86 -0.46
N ALA A 172 14.86 -9.08 -0.90
CA ALA A 172 14.97 -9.40 -2.32
C ALA A 172 13.60 -9.38 -3.00
N LEU A 173 13.55 -8.80 -4.20
CA LEU A 173 12.38 -8.84 -5.06
C LEU A 173 12.24 -10.22 -5.72
N GLY A 174 11.04 -10.77 -5.69
CA GLY A 174 10.64 -11.90 -6.51
C GLY A 174 10.36 -11.50 -7.97
N MET A 175 9.79 -12.42 -8.72
CA MET A 175 9.31 -12.13 -10.07
C MET A 175 8.16 -11.11 -10.05
N MET A 176 8.04 -10.36 -11.13
CA MET A 176 7.01 -9.36 -11.33
C MET A 176 5.81 -9.94 -12.10
N THR A 177 4.60 -9.52 -11.71
CA THR A 177 3.35 -9.91 -12.37
C THR A 177 2.36 -8.74 -12.37
N GLY A 178 1.28 -8.84 -13.15
CA GLY A 178 0.22 -7.83 -13.24
C GLY A 178 -0.97 -8.09 -12.31
N ASP A 179 -1.74 -7.05 -11.99
CA ASP A 179 -2.90 -7.13 -11.11
C ASP A 179 -4.21 -7.59 -11.79
N LYS A 180 -4.21 -7.71 -13.12
CA LYS A 180 -5.35 -8.16 -13.94
C LYS A 180 -5.27 -9.66 -14.25
N ALA A 181 -6.43 -10.27 -14.49
CA ALA A 181 -6.59 -11.72 -14.56
C ALA A 181 -5.82 -12.39 -15.71
N ASP A 182 -5.68 -11.68 -16.83
CA ASP A 182 -4.83 -12.03 -17.96
C ASP A 182 -3.36 -12.15 -17.57
N ALA A 183 -2.88 -11.27 -16.67
CA ALA A 183 -1.48 -11.25 -16.25
C ALA A 183 -1.15 -12.15 -15.04
N TRP A 184 -2.13 -12.82 -14.41
CA TRP A 184 -1.90 -13.58 -13.16
C TRP A 184 -0.95 -14.78 -13.32
N LEU A 185 -0.86 -15.33 -14.53
CA LEU A 185 0.05 -16.42 -14.86
C LEU A 185 1.34 -15.94 -15.55
N ASP A 186 1.42 -14.64 -15.83
CA ASP A 186 2.57 -14.02 -16.46
C ASP A 186 3.51 -13.49 -15.39
N TRP A 187 4.59 -14.25 -15.18
CA TRP A 187 5.65 -13.92 -14.25
C TRP A 187 6.92 -13.62 -15.03
N SER A 188 7.50 -12.46 -14.78
CA SER A 188 8.72 -12.02 -15.46
C SER A 188 9.82 -11.75 -14.45
N GLU A 189 11.04 -12.12 -14.80
CA GLU A 189 12.22 -11.79 -14.01
C GLU A 189 12.68 -10.34 -14.22
N ASP A 190 12.30 -9.75 -15.36
CA ASP A 190 12.59 -8.38 -15.75
C ASP A 190 11.28 -7.57 -15.84
N HIS A 191 11.37 -6.25 -15.68
CA HIS A 191 10.21 -5.38 -15.76
C HIS A 191 9.64 -5.43 -17.20
N PRO A 192 8.35 -5.78 -17.41
CA PRO A 192 7.80 -6.00 -18.76
C PRO A 192 7.89 -4.80 -19.72
N ILE A 193 7.97 -3.58 -19.17
CA ILE A 193 8.02 -2.32 -19.93
C ILE A 193 9.45 -1.74 -20.00
N THR A 194 10.08 -1.47 -18.85
CA THR A 194 11.44 -0.89 -18.82
C THR A 194 12.56 -1.90 -19.08
N HIS A 195 12.27 -3.20 -19.08
CA HIS A 195 13.21 -4.31 -19.22
C HIS A 195 14.32 -4.38 -18.15
N ALA A 196 14.23 -3.56 -17.11
CA ALA A 196 15.16 -3.58 -16.00
C ALA A 196 14.99 -4.84 -15.15
N ARG A 197 16.10 -5.41 -14.67
CA ARG A 197 16.10 -6.64 -13.87
C ARG A 197 15.34 -6.48 -12.55
N VAL A 198 14.34 -7.33 -12.27
CA VAL A 198 13.58 -7.30 -11.01
C VAL A 198 14.00 -8.43 -10.07
N LEU A 199 14.01 -9.68 -10.54
CA LEU A 199 14.26 -10.86 -9.71
C LEU A 199 15.62 -10.78 -9.03
N GLY A 200 15.62 -10.96 -7.71
CA GLY A 200 16.81 -10.97 -6.84
C GLY A 200 17.32 -9.58 -6.46
N ARG A 201 16.74 -8.50 -7.02
CA ARG A 201 17.15 -7.13 -6.68
C ARG A 201 16.77 -6.83 -5.23
N ILE A 202 17.70 -6.29 -4.45
CA ILE A 202 17.45 -5.91 -3.06
C ILE A 202 16.75 -4.56 -3.00
N VAL A 203 15.65 -4.47 -2.25
CA VAL A 203 14.98 -3.21 -1.94
C VAL A 203 15.92 -2.35 -1.08
N PRO A 204 16.32 -1.16 -1.54
CA PRO A 204 17.15 -0.26 -0.75
C PRO A 204 16.46 0.15 0.56
N CYS A 205 17.21 0.22 1.65
CA CYS A 205 16.71 0.56 2.99
C CYS A 205 15.59 -0.37 3.49
N TRP A 206 15.65 -1.68 3.14
CA TRP A 206 14.61 -2.63 3.51
C TRP A 206 14.37 -2.72 5.03
N ASP A 207 15.43 -2.72 5.84
CA ASP A 207 15.28 -2.79 7.30
C ASP A 207 14.59 -1.55 7.87
N ASP A 208 14.89 -0.35 7.36
CA ASP A 208 14.20 0.88 7.75
C ASP A 208 12.71 0.81 7.38
N ILE A 209 12.41 0.28 6.20
CA ILE A 209 11.04 0.06 5.73
C ILE A 209 10.28 -0.86 6.69
N ARG A 210 10.89 -1.98 7.12
CA ARG A 210 10.30 -2.93 8.08
C ARG A 210 10.06 -2.24 9.43
N ALA A 211 11.06 -1.53 9.95
CA ALA A 211 10.98 -0.83 11.22
C ALA A 211 9.85 0.22 11.21
N ILE A 212 9.74 1.03 10.16
CA ILE A 212 8.68 2.03 10.00
C ILE A 212 7.30 1.36 9.97
N ALA A 213 7.14 0.25 9.24
CA ALA A 213 5.85 -0.44 9.14
C ALA A 213 5.39 -1.00 10.50
N LEU A 214 6.30 -1.62 11.25
CA LEU A 214 6.03 -2.16 12.58
C LEU A 214 5.71 -1.05 13.59
N ALA A 215 6.53 0.01 13.60
CA ALA A 215 6.30 1.17 14.47
C ALA A 215 4.94 1.83 14.17
N ALA A 216 4.60 2.00 12.89
CA ALA A 216 3.32 2.57 12.49
C ALA A 216 2.12 1.71 12.91
N HIS A 217 2.24 0.38 12.85
CA HIS A 217 1.21 -0.52 13.36
C HIS A 217 1.03 -0.35 14.87
N ALA A 218 2.13 -0.40 15.62
CA ALA A 218 2.11 -0.25 17.07
C ALA A 218 1.48 1.09 17.50
N ALA A 219 1.89 2.19 16.85
CA ALA A 219 1.41 3.53 17.13
C ALA A 219 -0.07 3.75 16.76
N ALA A 220 -0.57 3.10 15.70
CA ALA A 220 -1.96 3.24 15.27
C ALA A 220 -2.98 2.60 16.23
N GLY A 221 -2.54 1.95 17.31
CA GLY A 221 -3.42 1.47 18.38
C GLY A 221 -4.43 0.43 17.92
N ILE A 222 -4.02 -0.44 16.98
CA ILE A 222 -4.81 -1.62 16.59
C ILE A 222 -4.74 -2.58 17.78
N ALA A 223 -5.70 -2.43 18.70
CA ALA A 223 -5.66 -3.10 19.99
C ALA A 223 -5.47 -4.62 19.86
N PRO A 224 -4.60 -5.24 20.69
CA PRO A 224 -4.56 -6.68 20.86
C PRO A 224 -5.94 -7.20 21.21
N TRP A 225 -6.29 -8.38 20.69
CA TRP A 225 -7.48 -9.08 21.14
C TRP A 225 -7.27 -9.47 22.61
N SER A 226 -7.81 -8.67 23.53
CA SER A 226 -7.77 -8.99 24.96
C SER A 226 -8.66 -10.20 25.21
N GLY A 227 -8.03 -11.36 25.37
CA GLY A 227 -8.68 -12.64 25.60
C GLY A 227 -9.51 -12.64 26.88
N GLY A 228 -10.83 -12.74 26.73
CA GLY A 228 -11.69 -13.35 27.73
C GLY A 228 -11.65 -14.86 27.55
N THR A 229 -11.34 -15.59 28.62
CA THR A 229 -11.37 -17.06 28.69
C THR A 229 -12.72 -17.63 28.25
N SER A 230 -12.79 -18.13 27.02
CA SER A 230 -13.65 -19.25 26.67
C SER A 230 -13.06 -20.00 25.49
N ARG A 231 -12.88 -21.32 25.67
CA ARG A 231 -12.40 -22.24 24.65
C ARG A 231 -13.35 -22.20 23.44
N SER A 232 -12.76 -22.29 22.25
CA SER A 232 -13.41 -22.46 20.95
C SER A 232 -13.87 -21.18 20.23
N ALA A 233 -12.98 -20.57 19.44
CA ALA A 233 -13.35 -19.85 18.22
C ALA A 233 -12.15 -19.63 17.30
N ARG A 234 -12.37 -19.83 16.01
CA ARG A 234 -11.40 -19.80 14.91
C ARG A 234 -10.74 -18.42 14.75
N THR A 235 -9.43 -18.48 14.52
CA THR A 235 -8.49 -17.39 14.25
C THR A 235 -8.90 -16.53 13.05
N ALA A 236 -9.06 -15.22 13.25
CA ALA A 236 -9.07 -14.24 12.17
C ALA A 236 -8.03 -13.15 12.50
N PRO A 237 -6.91 -13.05 11.75
CA PRO A 237 -5.90 -12.03 11.99
C PRO A 237 -6.40 -10.64 11.59
N CYS A 238 -6.20 -9.66 12.48
CA CYS A 238 -6.43 -8.25 12.17
C CYS A 238 -5.30 -7.77 11.25
N CYS A 239 -5.58 -7.66 9.95
CA CYS A 239 -4.60 -7.23 8.95
C CYS A 239 -4.66 -5.72 8.76
N SER A 240 -3.54 -5.03 8.89
CA SER A 240 -3.40 -3.63 8.49
C SER A 240 -2.45 -3.50 7.30
N LYS A 241 -2.84 -2.65 6.35
CA LYS A 241 -1.96 -2.25 5.24
C LYS A 241 -1.16 -1.04 5.71
N ALA A 242 0.13 -1.23 5.98
CA ALA A 242 1.08 -0.17 6.26
C ALA A 242 1.91 0.08 5.00
N THR A 243 1.75 1.23 4.34
CA THR A 243 2.64 1.61 3.23
C THR A 243 3.84 2.31 3.87
N PRO A 244 5.08 1.82 3.76
CA PRO A 244 6.25 2.47 4.34
C PRO A 244 6.46 3.84 3.72
N ILE A 245 6.79 4.82 4.56
CA ILE A 245 6.64 6.25 4.30
C ILE A 245 7.87 6.83 3.59
N ARG A 246 8.23 6.19 2.49
CA ARG A 246 8.79 6.87 1.31
C ARG A 246 7.87 6.82 0.11
N THR A 247 6.67 6.28 0.24
CA THR A 247 5.57 6.40 -0.74
C THR A 247 4.24 6.56 -0.02
N SER A 248 3.37 7.41 -0.56
CA SER A 248 2.09 7.82 0.03
C SER A 248 1.30 6.68 0.69
N ILE A 249 1.11 6.73 2.01
CA ILE A 249 0.14 5.86 2.69
C ILE A 249 -1.27 6.19 2.20
N SER A 250 -1.93 5.20 1.62
CA SER A 250 -3.39 5.13 1.56
C SER A 250 -3.83 3.78 2.10
N CYS A 251 -4.48 3.76 3.27
CA CYS A 251 -5.05 2.57 3.86
C CYS A 251 -6.57 2.58 3.62
N SER A 252 -7.07 1.68 2.79
CA SER A 252 -8.51 1.46 2.61
C SER A 252 -8.95 0.25 3.43
N ALA A 253 -9.65 0.48 4.54
CA ALA A 253 -10.46 -0.55 5.19
C ALA A 253 -11.89 -0.48 4.62
N ARG A 254 -12.38 -1.59 4.07
CA ARG A 254 -13.73 -1.69 3.52
C ARG A 254 -14.67 -2.11 4.66
N THR A 255 -15.55 -1.22 5.11
CA THR A 255 -16.68 -1.56 5.98
C THR A 255 -17.97 -1.39 5.19
N ASN A 256 -18.64 -2.49 4.86
CA ASN A 256 -20.07 -2.49 4.56
C ASN A 256 -20.66 -3.86 4.90
N ALA A 257 -21.47 -3.89 5.95
CA ALA A 257 -22.44 -4.95 6.18
C ALA A 257 -23.79 -4.25 6.48
N ARG A 258 -24.75 -4.40 5.59
CA ARG A 258 -26.18 -4.33 5.91
C ARG A 258 -26.78 -5.71 5.61
N PRO A 259 -27.76 -6.17 6.41
CA PRO A 259 -28.26 -7.53 6.34
C PRO A 259 -29.22 -7.69 5.15
N VAL A 260 -29.13 -8.81 4.44
CA VAL A 260 -30.17 -9.26 3.51
C VAL A 260 -30.62 -10.65 3.96
N THR A 261 -31.92 -10.77 4.16
CA THR A 261 -32.65 -12.01 4.46
C THR A 261 -32.59 -12.98 3.27
N ALA A 262 -32.63 -14.27 3.59
CA ALA A 262 -32.35 -15.40 2.72
C ALA A 262 -33.25 -15.54 1.49
N ARG A 263 -32.66 -15.95 0.34
CA ARG A 263 -33.01 -17.16 -0.45
C ARG A 263 -32.06 -17.37 -1.66
N SER A 264 -31.45 -18.55 -1.70
CA SER A 264 -30.99 -19.38 -2.85
C SER A 264 -30.44 -18.77 -4.15
N ALA A 265 -29.13 -18.95 -4.40
CA ALA A 265 -28.47 -19.52 -5.60
C ALA A 265 -26.96 -19.13 -5.62
N PRO A 266 -26.04 -19.94 -6.19
CA PRO A 266 -24.62 -19.89 -5.85
C PRO A 266 -23.87 -18.81 -6.63
N CYS A 267 -23.17 -17.92 -5.92
CA CYS A 267 -22.25 -16.95 -6.50
C CYS A 267 -20.85 -17.19 -5.92
N SER A 268 -19.91 -17.49 -6.82
CA SER A 268 -18.50 -17.78 -6.59
C SER A 268 -17.80 -16.70 -5.73
N MET A 269 -17.25 -17.10 -4.58
CA MET A 269 -16.33 -16.27 -3.81
C MET A 269 -14.99 -16.14 -4.55
N ARG A 270 -14.59 -14.91 -4.83
CA ARG A 270 -13.27 -14.54 -5.36
C ARG A 270 -12.20 -14.85 -4.32
N ALA A 271 -11.32 -15.78 -4.68
CA ALA A 271 -10.20 -16.26 -3.88
C ALA A 271 -9.09 -15.20 -3.78
N TRP A 272 -8.83 -14.73 -2.56
CA TRP A 272 -7.52 -14.19 -2.13
C TRP A 272 -7.08 -14.98 -0.90
N SER A 273 -7.24 -16.31 -0.95
CA SER A 273 -7.00 -17.19 0.19
C SER A 273 -6.54 -18.57 -0.29
N THR A 274 -5.39 -18.64 -0.94
CA THR A 274 -4.53 -19.83 -1.03
C THR A 274 -3.15 -19.38 -1.49
N TRP A 275 -2.35 -18.85 -0.56
CA TRP A 275 -0.94 -18.52 -0.81
C TRP A 275 -0.12 -19.08 0.36
N SER A 276 0.21 -20.37 0.26
CA SER A 276 1.33 -21.01 0.98
C SER A 276 1.33 -22.51 0.68
N ALA A 277 2.17 -22.94 -0.27
CA ALA A 277 2.87 -24.23 -0.26
C ALA A 277 3.61 -24.41 -1.60
N GLY A 278 4.94 -24.50 -1.57
CA GLY A 278 5.68 -24.82 -2.80
C GLY A 278 7.21 -24.79 -2.76
N TRP A 279 7.87 -24.82 -1.60
CA TRP A 279 9.30 -25.10 -1.57
C TRP A 279 9.70 -25.82 -0.28
N ARG A 280 10.21 -27.06 -0.41
CA ARG A 280 10.97 -27.79 0.62
C ARG A 280 12.05 -28.62 -0.08
N PRO A 281 13.33 -28.44 0.25
CA PRO A 281 14.33 -29.48 0.07
C PRO A 281 14.48 -30.29 1.36
N GLY A 282 14.68 -31.61 1.24
CA GLY A 282 15.35 -32.40 2.27
C GLY A 282 14.48 -33.39 3.05
N ARG A 283 14.75 -34.66 2.75
CA ARG A 283 14.21 -35.92 3.31
C ARG A 283 14.10 -35.95 4.84
N CYS A 284 12.98 -36.48 5.33
CA CYS A 284 13.00 -37.46 6.42
C CYS A 284 11.79 -38.39 6.24
N ALA A 285 12.08 -39.68 6.06
CA ALA A 285 11.10 -40.72 5.81
C ALA A 285 10.36 -41.09 7.11
N ALA A 286 9.04 -41.07 7.09
CA ALA A 286 8.22 -41.83 8.03
C ALA A 286 7.10 -42.51 7.24
N ARG A 287 7.22 -43.83 7.18
CA ARG A 287 6.35 -44.79 6.52
C ARG A 287 5.03 -44.88 7.30
N TRP A 288 3.90 -44.63 6.64
CA TRP A 288 2.60 -45.07 7.13
C TRP A 288 1.87 -45.81 6.01
N THR A 289 1.75 -47.11 6.22
CA THR A 289 0.95 -48.06 5.43
C THR A 289 -0.54 -47.77 5.65
N THR A 290 -1.29 -47.63 4.56
CA THR A 290 -2.75 -47.76 4.60
C THR A 290 -3.15 -49.00 3.81
N THR A 291 -3.72 -49.93 4.58
CA THR A 291 -4.35 -51.18 4.21
C THR A 291 -5.58 -50.95 3.33
N GLU A 292 -5.90 -52.00 2.59
CA GLU A 292 -6.98 -52.18 1.61
C GLU A 292 -8.39 -51.77 2.07
N ALA A 293 -9.21 -51.31 1.12
CA ALA A 293 -10.60 -51.73 0.95
C ALA A 293 -11.17 -51.31 -0.42
N VAL A 294 -11.08 -52.24 -1.38
CA VAL A 294 -12.05 -52.67 -2.41
C VAL A 294 -13.30 -51.80 -2.67
N GLY A 295 -13.60 -51.50 -3.96
CA GLY A 295 -14.98 -51.11 -4.32
C GLY A 295 -15.33 -50.53 -5.71
N ARG A 296 -14.88 -51.14 -6.83
CA ARG A 296 -15.49 -51.23 -8.20
C ARG A 296 -16.20 -50.01 -8.86
N SER A 297 -15.69 -49.68 -10.07
CA SER A 297 -16.38 -49.48 -11.40
C SER A 297 -17.51 -48.43 -11.50
N TRP A 298 -17.49 -47.45 -12.42
CA TRP A 298 -17.84 -47.62 -13.86
C TRP A 298 -17.12 -46.64 -14.82
N ARG A 299 -17.13 -47.04 -16.11
CA ARG A 299 -16.37 -46.58 -17.29
C ARG A 299 -16.81 -45.26 -17.95
N LEU A 300 -15.81 -44.66 -18.62
CA LEU A 300 -15.75 -43.96 -19.92
C LEU A 300 -17.00 -43.27 -20.51
N SER A 301 -16.80 -42.05 -21.00
CA SER A 301 -16.80 -41.78 -22.46
C SER A 301 -16.12 -40.46 -22.81
N LEU A 302 -15.42 -40.49 -23.94
CA LEU A 302 -14.68 -39.42 -24.62
C LEU A 302 -15.64 -38.43 -25.30
N GLY A 303 -15.19 -37.18 -25.45
CA GLY A 303 -15.80 -36.20 -26.34
C GLY A 303 -14.84 -35.06 -26.65
N VAL A 304 -14.14 -35.18 -27.77
CA VAL A 304 -13.33 -34.12 -28.40
C VAL A 304 -14.27 -33.18 -29.16
N LYS A 305 -14.15 -31.88 -28.89
CA LYS A 305 -14.04 -30.79 -29.88
C LYS A 305 -13.67 -29.49 -29.18
#